data_AF-A0A165EGF9-F1
#
_entry.id   AF-A0A165EGF9-F1
#
_cell.length_a   1.000
_cell.length_b   1.000
_cell.length_c   1.000
_cell.angle_alpha   90.00
_cell.angle_beta   90.00
_cell.angle_gamma   90.00
#
_symmetry.space_group_name_H-M   'P 1'
#
loop_
_entity.id
_entity.type
_entity.pdbx_description
1 polymer ?
#
loop_
_entity_poly.entity_id
_entity_poly.type
_entity_poly.pdbx_seq_one_letter_code
_entity_poly.pdbx_strand_id
1 'polypeptide(L)' 'MEVDPPPASFRLPQEIHDAILDHLHADFLTLKVCSLVCRAWLPTTRLHLFHSIRLADMSQFCYFSHLL' A
#
# COMPACT_ATOMS: atom_id res chain seq x y z
N MET A 1 7.05 43.03 7.50
CA MET A 1 7.53 41.68 7.12
C MET A 1 6.34 40.75 7.27
N GLU A 2 5.47 40.72 6.27
CA GLU A 2 4.39 39.72 6.19
C GLU A 2 5.05 38.40 5.83
N VAL A 3 5.03 37.46 6.78
CA VAL A 3 5.45 36.08 6.53
C VAL A 3 4.34 35.46 5.71
N ASP A 4 4.60 35.24 4.42
CA ASP A 4 3.71 34.50 3.52
C ASP A 4 3.30 33.18 4.22
N PRO A 5 2.00 32.83 4.32
CA PRO A 5 1.60 31.57 4.91
C PRO A 5 2.30 30.43 4.18
N PRO A 6 2.81 29.39 4.89
CA PRO A 6 3.45 28.26 4.24
C PRO A 6 2.47 27.71 3.19
N PRO A 7 2.94 27.43 1.95
CA PRO A 7 2.06 26.97 0.89
C PRO A 7 1.27 25.79 1.43
N ALA A 8 -0.06 25.90 1.38
CA ALA A 8 -0.95 24.86 1.85
C ALA A 8 -0.46 23.54 1.24
N SER A 9 -0.01 22.60 2.08
CA SER A 9 0.47 21.33 1.59
C SER A 9 -0.68 20.67 0.86
N PHE A 10 -0.64 20.64 -0.47
CA PHE A 10 -1.64 20.01 -1.32
C PHE A 10 -1.61 18.50 -1.06
N ARG A 11 -2.31 18.07 -0.01
CA ARG A 11 -2.52 16.67 0.31
C ARG A 11 -3.82 16.25 -0.36
N LEU A 12 -3.73 15.25 -1.22
CA LEU A 12 -4.90 14.65 -1.83
C LEU A 12 -5.75 13.98 -0.74
N PRO A 13 -7.09 13.96 -0.88
CA PRO A 13 -7.95 13.14 -0.04
C PRO A 13 -7.57 11.65 -0.13
N GLN A 14 -7.80 10.91 0.95
CA GLN A 14 -7.50 9.49 1.04
C GLN A 14 -8.21 8.67 -0.06
N GLU A 15 -9.45 9.01 -0.39
CA GLU A 15 -10.25 8.34 -1.44
C GLU A 15 -9.54 8.32 -2.80
N ILE A 16 -8.77 9.36 -3.12
CA ILE A 16 -8.02 9.43 -4.38
C ILE A 16 -6.82 8.48 -4.34
N HIS A 17 -6.14 8.39 -3.20
CA HIS A 17 -5.07 7.41 -3.02
C HIS A 17 -5.62 5.98 -3.13
N ASP A 18 -6.78 5.72 -2.55
CA ASP A 18 -7.40 4.40 -2.56
C ASP A 18 -7.81 3.99 -3.98
N ALA A 19 -8.45 4.90 -4.73
CA ALA A 19 -8.82 4.66 -6.13
C ALA A 19 -7.61 4.35 -7.03
N ILE A 20 -6.48 5.03 -6.83
CA ILE A 20 -5.23 4.76 -7.55
C ILE A 20 -4.72 3.35 -7.23
N LEU A 21 -4.70 2.99 -5.94
CA LEU A 21 -4.14 1.71 -5.48
C LEU A 21 -5.05 0.53 -5.83
N ASP A 22 -6.37 0.73 -5.91
CA ASP A 22 -7.32 -0.30 -6.35
C ASP A 22 -7.07 -0.75 -7.80
N HIS A 23 -6.54 0.12 -8.66
CA HIS A 23 -6.15 -0.28 -10.02
C HIS A 23 -4.93 -1.22 -10.04
N LEU A 24 -4.19 -1.31 -8.94
CA LEU A 24 -2.99 -2.13 -8.79
C LEU A 24 -3.23 -3.43 -8.01
N HIS A 25 -4.50 -3.78 -7.71
CA HIS A 25 -4.85 -4.94 -6.86
C HIS A 25 -4.20 -6.27 -7.28
N ALA A 26 -3.90 -6.47 -8.57
CA ALA A 26 -3.26 -7.68 -9.09
C ALA A 26 -1.72 -7.62 -9.15
N ASP A 27 -1.12 -6.42 -9.04
CA ASP A 27 0.32 -6.20 -9.14
C ASP A 27 0.95 -5.99 -7.76
N PHE A 28 1.27 -7.11 -7.11
CA PHE A 28 1.89 -7.14 -5.78
C PHE A 28 3.28 -6.51 -5.73
N LEU A 29 4.02 -6.53 -6.85
CA LEU A 29 5.35 -5.92 -6.90
C LEU A 29 5.21 -4.40 -6.85
N THR A 30 4.32 -3.85 -7.68
CA THR A 30 4.03 -2.41 -7.66
C THR A 30 3.42 -1.98 -6.33
N LEU A 31 2.46 -2.73 -5.78
CA LEU A 31 1.88 -2.43 -4.45
C LEU A 31 2.92 -2.42 -3.32
N LYS A 32 3.93 -3.29 -3.36
CA LYS A 32 5.06 -3.25 -2.40
C LYS A 32 5.84 -1.96 -2.50
N VAL A 33 6.16 -1.51 -3.71
CA VAL A 33 6.87 -0.23 -3.92
C VAL A 33 6.00 0.94 -3.46
N CYS A 34 4.71 0.94 -3.81
CA CYS A 34 3.73 1.92 -3.39
C CYS A 34 3.64 2.04 -1.86
N SER A 35 3.78 0.94 -1.12
CA SER A 35 3.73 0.93 0.36
C SER A 35 4.84 1.76 1.01
N LEU A 36 5.92 2.06 0.27
CA LEU A 36 7.08 2.81 0.74
C LEU A 36 7.06 4.30 0.34
N VAL A 37 6.13 4.73 -0.52
CA VAL A 37 6.08 6.11 -1.05
C VAL A 37 5.67 7.10 0.02
N CYS A 38 4.56 6.82 0.72
CA CYS A 38 4.07 7.69 1.79
C CYS A 38 3.15 6.96 2.77
N ARG A 39 2.92 7.57 3.93
CA ARG A 39 2.05 6.99 4.98
C ARG A 39 0.59 6.86 4.55
N ALA A 40 0.10 7.73 3.66
CA ALA A 40 -1.27 7.69 3.18
C ALA A 40 -1.55 6.43 2.33
N TRP A 41 -0.53 5.83 1.72
CA TRP A 41 -0.69 4.65 0.86
C TRP A 41 -0.60 3.34 1.66
N LEU A 42 -0.10 3.37 2.89
CA LEU A 42 0.09 2.18 3.73
C LEU A 42 -1.19 1.40 4.03
N PRO A 43 -2.34 2.01 4.40
CA PRO A 43 -3.55 1.26 4.73
C PRO A 43 -4.00 0.39 3.55
N THR A 44 -4.08 1.00 2.37
CA THR A 44 -4.65 0.38 1.17
C THR A 44 -3.67 -0.60 0.52
N THR A 45 -2.38 -0.27 0.48
CA THR A 45 -1.36 -1.23 0.02
C THR A 45 -1.30 -2.46 0.94
N ARG A 46 -1.37 -2.30 2.27
CA ARG A 46 -1.42 -3.44 3.20
C ARG A 46 -2.67 -4.27 2.98
N LEU A 47 -3.84 -3.64 2.81
CA LEU A 47 -5.07 -4.35 2.52
C LEU A 47 -4.88 -5.26 1.29
N HIS A 48 -4.42 -4.71 0.16
CA HIS A 48 -4.21 -5.51 -1.05
C HIS A 48 -3.10 -6.56 -0.92
N LEU A 49 -1.97 -6.22 -0.27
CA LEU A 49 -0.83 -7.14 -0.12
C LEU A 49 -1.13 -8.33 0.80
N PHE A 50 -1.96 -8.16 1.83
CA PHE A 50 -2.29 -9.21 2.79
C PHE A 50 -3.67 -9.85 2.54
N HIS A 51 -4.48 -9.30 1.62
CA HIS A 51 -5.76 -9.89 1.24
C HIS A 51 -5.60 -11.23 0.51
N SER A 52 -4.54 -11.40 -0.29
CA SER A 52 -4.29 -12.64 -1.02
C SER A 52 -2.83 -13.06 -0.89
N ILE A 53 -2.60 -14.19 -0.24
CA ILE A 53 -1.29 -14.81 -0.10
C ILE A 53 -1.18 -15.90 -1.16
N ARG A 54 -0.31 -15.69 -2.15
CA ARG A 54 0.02 -16.71 -3.15
C ARG A 54 1.24 -17.50 -2.68
N LEU A 55 1.02 -18.75 -2.32
CA LEU A 55 2.09 -19.71 -2.01
C LEU A 55 2.52 -20.36 -3.31
N ALA A 56 3.66 -19.93 -3.86
CA ALA A 56 4.16 -20.44 -5.14
C ALA A 56 4.93 -21.77 -5.01
N ASP A 57 5.32 -22.15 -3.79
CA ASP A 57 6.12 -23.35 -3.52
C ASP A 57 5.70 -24.01 -2.19
N MET A 58 5.92 -25.32 -2.09
CA MET A 58 5.64 -26.13 -0.90
C MET A 58 6.48 -25.68 0.31
N SER A 59 7.68 -25.11 0.09
CA SER A 59 8.47 -24.52 1.17
C SER A 59 7.78 -23.32 1.83
N GLN A 60 7.07 -22.48 1.04
CA GLN A 60 6.29 -21.36 1.55
C GLN A 60 5.05 -21.86 2.31
N PHE A 61 4.47 -22.97 1.88
CA PHE A 61 3.34 -23.61 2.55
C PHE A 61 3.70 -24.11 3.95
N CYS A 62 4.82 -24.81 4.12
CA CYS A 62 5.25 -25.28 5.45
C CYS A 62 5.53 -24.15 6.45
N TYR A 63 6.05 -23.01 5.96
CA TYR A 63 6.26 -21.83 6.80
C TYR A 63 4.92 -21.20 7.21
N PHE A 64 3.98 -21.08 6.27
CA PHE A 64 2.66 -20.52 6.54
C PHE A 64 1.80 -21.42 7.43
N SER A 65 1.87 -22.75 7.26
CA SER A 65 1.13 -23.71 8.11
C SER A 65 1.60 -23.72 9.55
N HIS A 66 2.83 -23.30 9.82
CA HIS A 66 3.37 -23.16 11.18
C HIS A 66 2.90 -21.87 11.88
N LEU A 67 2.27 -20.96 11.15
CA LEU A 67 1.77 -19.68 11.65
C LEU A 67 0.28 -19.72 12.05
N LEU A 68 -0.41 -20.82 11.75
CA LEU A 68 -1.80 -21.13 12.06
C LEU A 68 -1.86 -22.17 13.18
#